data_AF-A0A3C0G078-F1
#
_entry.id   AF-A0A3C0G078-F1
#
_cell.length_a   1.000
_cell.length_b   1.000
_cell.length_c   1.000
_cell.angle_alpha   90.00
_cell.angle_beta   90.00
_cell.angle_gamma   90.00
#
_symmetry.space_group_name_H-M   'P 1'
#
loop_
_entity.id
_entity.type
_entity.pdbx_description
1 polymer ?
#
loop_
_entity_poly.entity_id
_entity_poly.type
_entity_poly.pdbx_seq_one_letter_code
_entity_poly.pdbx_strand_id
1 'polypeptide(L)'
;AENAYYDAVTAHTKDFQENLFQEMKGRIKEDDSSVPYKYNDYWYSTRYIIGGEYPLYSRFKNDLSANEEIMFNGNEMAKGHDYFNLGGIA
;
A
#
# COMPACT_ATOMS: atom_id res chain seq x y z
N ALA A 1 19.38 -7.52 -24.36
CA ALA A 1 18.92 -7.28 -25.75
C ALA A 1 17.42 -7.00 -25.79
N GLU A 2 16.61 -7.79 -25.08
CA GLU A 2 15.14 -7.65 -25.07
C GLU A 2 14.64 -6.33 -24.46
N ASN A 3 15.12 -5.93 -23.28
CA ASN A 3 14.73 -4.65 -22.66
C ASN A 3 15.06 -3.43 -23.53
N ALA A 4 16.24 -3.43 -24.17
CA ALA A 4 16.66 -2.33 -25.04
C ALA A 4 15.78 -2.24 -26.31
N TYR A 5 15.34 -3.39 -26.84
CA TYR A 5 14.40 -3.42 -27.96
C TYR A 5 13.01 -2.91 -27.52
N TYR A 6 12.53 -3.33 -26.36
CA TYR A 6 11.30 -2.83 -25.76
C TYR A 6 11.33 -1.29 -25.60
N ASP A 7 12.41 -0.75 -25.05
CA ASP A 7 12.55 0.69 -24.84
C ASP A 7 12.54 1.47 -26.16
N ALA A 8 13.19 0.93 -27.20
CA ALA A 8 13.25 1.56 -28.51
C ALA A 8 11.88 1.56 -29.22
N VAL A 9 11.15 0.44 -29.17
CA VAL A 9 9.84 0.31 -29.81
C VAL A 9 8.76 1.09 -29.06
N THR A 10 8.83 1.15 -27.73
CA THR A 10 7.84 1.86 -26.90
C THR A 10 8.16 3.33 -26.65
N ALA A 11 9.33 3.83 -27.09
CA ALA A 11 9.80 5.20 -26.86
C ALA A 11 8.74 6.28 -27.17
N HIS A 12 8.01 6.13 -28.28
CA HIS A 12 6.97 7.07 -28.73
C HIS A 12 5.75 7.15 -27.81
N THR A 13 5.59 6.19 -26.88
CA THR A 13 4.46 6.15 -25.94
C THR A 13 4.81 6.64 -24.55
N LYS A 14 6.07 7.02 -24.27
CA LYS A 14 6.52 7.39 -22.93
C LYS A 14 5.70 8.53 -22.31
N ASP A 15 5.40 9.56 -23.09
CA ASP A 15 4.56 10.67 -22.61
C ASP A 15 3.14 10.23 -22.27
N PHE A 16 2.58 9.30 -23.06
CA PHE A 16 1.25 8.74 -22.79
C PHE A 16 1.26 7.84 -21.55
N GLN A 17 2.30 7.03 -21.36
CA GLN A 17 2.48 6.21 -20.15
C GLN A 17 2.56 7.08 -18.89
N GLU A 18 3.32 8.18 -18.94
CA GLU A 18 3.42 9.13 -17.82
C GLU A 18 2.07 9.78 -17.51
N ASN A 19 1.35 10.26 -18.54
CA ASN A 19 0.03 10.85 -18.35
C ASN A 19 -0.95 9.85 -17.70
N LEU A 20 -0.94 8.60 -18.15
CA LEU A 20 -1.77 7.54 -17.59
C LEU A 20 -1.37 7.23 -16.14
N PHE A 21 -0.07 7.19 -15.84
CA PHE A 21 0.43 6.98 -14.49
C PHE A 21 -0.04 8.07 -13.53
N GLN A 22 0.06 9.34 -13.91
CA GLN A 22 -0.42 10.45 -13.10
C GLN A 22 -1.94 10.43 -12.93
N GLU A 23 -2.69 10.07 -13.97
CA GLU A 23 -4.15 9.90 -13.90
C GLU A 23 -4.53 8.80 -12.89
N MET A 24 -3.87 7.64 -12.98
CA MET A 24 -4.09 6.52 -12.06
C MET A 24 -3.73 6.90 -10.62
N LYS A 25 -2.58 7.53 -10.42
CA LYS A 25 -2.13 8.01 -9.11
C LYS A 25 -3.12 9.01 -8.51
N GLY A 26 -3.60 9.96 -9.30
CA GLY A 26 -4.57 10.97 -8.85
C GLY A 26 -5.96 10.42 -8.49
N ARG A 27 -6.30 9.20 -8.95
CA ARG A 27 -7.56 8.53 -8.61
C ARG A 27 -7.48 7.71 -7.32
N ILE A 28 -6.28 7.40 -6.85
CA ILE A 28 -6.07 6.62 -5.63
C ILE A 28 -6.14 7.60 -4.44
N LYS A 29 -7.02 7.29 -3.48
CA LYS A 29 -7.02 8.01 -2.21
C LYS A 29 -5.80 7.55 -1.41
N GLU A 30 -4.88 8.46 -1.11
CA GLU A 30 -3.67 8.13 -0.36
C GLU A 30 -3.94 7.76 1.11
N ASP A 31 -5.09 8.16 1.66
CA ASP A 31 -5.62 7.72 2.95
C ASP A 31 -6.77 6.73 2.73
N ASP A 32 -6.43 5.58 2.16
CA ASP A 32 -7.37 4.46 2.06
C ASP A 32 -7.26 3.63 3.34
N SER A 33 -8.41 3.45 4.00
CA SER A 33 -8.54 2.64 5.20
C SER A 33 -9.63 1.60 5.00
N SER A 34 -9.31 0.35 5.33
CA SER A 34 -10.28 -0.74 5.31
C SER A 34 -11.35 -0.49 6.37
N VAL A 35 -12.59 -0.92 6.09
CA VAL A 35 -13.65 -0.93 7.12
C VAL A 35 -13.18 -1.81 8.29
N PRO A 36 -13.11 -1.28 9.52
CA PRO A 36 -12.63 -2.06 10.65
C PRO A 36 -13.55 -3.23 10.97
N TYR A 37 -12.96 -4.39 11.28
CA TYR A 37 -13.71 -5.58 11.69
C TYR A 37 -13.41 -5.96 13.12
N LYS A 38 -14.40 -6.50 13.83
CA LYS A 38 -14.26 -6.90 15.23
C LYS A 38 -13.98 -8.40 15.34
N TYR A 39 -12.93 -8.77 16.07
CA TYR A 39 -12.57 -10.15 16.37
C TYR A 39 -11.94 -10.25 17.77
N ASN A 40 -12.46 -11.15 18.63
CA ASN A 40 -11.96 -11.41 19.99
C ASN A 40 -11.66 -10.14 20.83
N ASP A 41 -12.65 -9.26 20.99
CA ASP A 41 -12.53 -7.98 21.72
C ASP A 41 -11.55 -6.95 21.13
N TYR A 42 -11.03 -7.19 19.94
CA TYR A 42 -10.23 -6.22 19.19
C TYR A 42 -10.92 -5.81 17.88
N TRP A 43 -10.76 -4.55 17.51
CA TRP A 43 -11.04 -4.06 16.17
C TRP A 43 -9.76 -4.05 15.38
N TYR A 44 -9.77 -4.57 14.17
CA TYR A 44 -8.63 -4.59 13.27
C TYR A 44 -8.88 -3.61 12.13
N SER A 45 -7.85 -2.86 11.78
CA SER A 45 -7.87 -1.89 10.69
C SER A 45 -6.58 -1.99 9.89
N THR A 46 -6.70 -1.83 8.59
CA THR A 46 -5.59 -1.68 7.66
C THR A 46 -5.69 -0.31 7.03
N ARG A 47 -4.59 0.44 7.05
CA ARG A 47 -4.53 1.77 6.43
C ARG A 47 -3.24 1.97 5.66
N TYR A 48 -3.29 2.80 4.63
CA TYR A 48 -2.10 3.28 3.94
C TYR A 48 -1.71 4.65 4.48
N ILE A 49 -0.41 4.91 4.56
CA ILE A 49 0.11 6.23 4.89
C ILE A 49 0.43 6.96 3.59
N ILE A 50 0.27 8.28 3.58
CA ILE A 50 0.64 9.11 2.43
C ILE A 50 2.12 8.89 2.10
N GLY A 51 2.39 8.50 0.85
CA GLY A 51 3.73 8.17 0.37
C GLY A 51 4.29 6.81 0.81
N GLY A 52 3.50 6.00 1.54
CA GLY A 52 3.85 4.62 1.87
C GLY A 52 3.43 3.67 0.75
N GLU A 53 4.29 2.69 0.47
CA GLU A 53 4.03 1.65 -0.55
C GLU A 53 3.33 0.42 0.04
N TYR A 54 3.34 0.30 1.38
CA TYR A 54 2.82 -0.87 2.09
C TYR A 54 1.79 -0.50 3.15
N PRO A 55 0.84 -1.41 3.45
CA PRO A 55 -0.18 -1.20 4.47
C PRO A 55 0.40 -1.20 5.90
N LEU A 56 -0.25 -0.44 6.76
CA LEU A 56 -0.11 -0.48 8.21
C LEU A 56 -1.27 -1.28 8.81
N TYR A 57 -0.95 -2.29 9.59
CA TYR A 57 -1.95 -3.13 10.25
C TYR A 57 -2.01 -2.76 11.73
N SER A 58 -3.18 -2.34 12.17
CA SER A 58 -3.41 -1.85 13.52
C SER A 58 -4.61 -2.54 14.17
N ARG A 59 -4.61 -2.57 15.50
CA ARG A 59 -5.74 -3.05 16.29
C ARG A 59 -6.12 -2.07 17.41
N PHE A 60 -7.38 -2.12 17.85
CA PHE A 60 -7.93 -1.31 18.91
C PHE A 60 -8.68 -2.19 19.90
N LYS A 61 -8.48 -2.01 21.20
CA LYS A 61 -9.13 -2.85 22.22
C LYS A 61 -10.55 -2.35 22.53
N ASN A 62 -11.53 -3.22 22.41
CA ASN A 62 -12.98 -3.03 22.65
C ASN A 62 -13.69 -2.00 21.74
N ASP A 63 -13.07 -0.83 21.53
CA ASP A 63 -13.65 0.33 20.85
C ASP A 63 -12.62 0.93 19.88
N LEU A 64 -13.11 1.51 18.77
CA LEU A 64 -12.30 2.21 17.77
C LEU A 64 -11.65 3.51 18.28
N SER A 65 -12.19 4.08 19.36
CA SER A 65 -11.62 5.23 20.07
C SER A 65 -10.52 4.85 21.07
N ALA A 66 -10.27 3.56 21.28
CA ALA A 66 -9.16 3.11 22.11
C ALA A 66 -7.81 3.44 21.48
N ASN A 67 -6.73 3.26 22.24
CA ASN A 67 -5.38 3.46 21.71
C ASN A 67 -5.09 2.49 20.55
N GLU A 68 -4.57 3.03 19.45
CA GLU A 68 -4.11 2.25 18.30
C GLU A 68 -2.87 1.43 18.69
N GLU A 69 -2.92 0.12 18.49
CA GLU A 69 -1.76 -0.77 18.59
C GLU A 69 -1.33 -1.19 17.18
N ILE A 70 -0.16 -0.75 16.74
CA ILE A 70 0.41 -1.15 15.44
C ILE A 70 0.95 -2.58 15.58
N MET A 71 0.40 -3.49 14.79
CA MET A 71 0.82 -4.89 14.74
C MET A 71 1.96 -5.09 13.73
N PHE A 72 1.77 -4.56 12.52
CA PHE A 72 2.73 -4.70 11.43
C PHE A 72 2.84 -3.41 10.63
N ASN A 73 4.07 -2.94 10.48
CA ASN A 73 4.39 -1.81 9.62
C ASN A 73 5.09 -2.30 8.36
N GLY A 74 4.34 -2.49 7.28
CA GLY A 74 4.89 -2.98 6.03
C GLY A 74 6.01 -2.09 5.47
N ASN A 75 5.93 -0.77 5.66
CA ASN A 75 6.94 0.16 5.16
C ASN A 75 8.27 0.03 5.91
N GLU A 76 8.24 -0.29 7.20
CA GLU A 76 9.47 -0.56 7.97
C GLU A 76 10.04 -1.94 7.64
N MET A 77 9.18 -2.94 7.51
CA MET A 77 9.57 -4.30 7.19
C MET A 77 10.14 -4.44 5.77
N ALA A 78 9.70 -3.61 4.83
CA ALA A 78 10.20 -3.59 3.45
C ALA A 78 11.55 -2.88 3.28
N LYS A 79 12.05 -2.16 4.29
CA LYS A 79 13.31 -1.39 4.16
C LYS A 79 14.48 -2.32 3.86
N GLY A 80 15.23 -1.99 2.79
CA GLY A 80 16.39 -2.77 2.37
C GLY A 80 16.05 -4.00 1.52
N HIS A 81 14.79 -4.15 1.11
CA HIS A 81 14.35 -5.21 0.22
C HIS A 81 13.82 -4.62 -1.10
N ASP A 82 14.24 -5.19 -2.23
CA ASP A 82 13.73 -4.81 -3.56
C ASP A 82 12.27 -5.23 -3.76
N TYR A 83 11.79 -6.21 -2.97
CA TYR A 83 10.42 -6.68 -2.97
C TYR A 83 10.03 -7.18 -1.57
N PHE A 84 8.86 -6.77 -1.10
CA PHE A 84 8.27 -7.24 0.16
C PHE A 84 6.80 -7.60 -0.06
N ASN A 85 6.34 -8.69 0.56
CA ASN A 85 4.93 -9.11 0.48
C ASN A 85 4.53 -9.78 1.79
N LEU A 86 3.47 -9.28 2.41
CA LEU A 86 2.82 -9.90 3.56
C LEU A 86 1.59 -10.67 3.09
N GLY A 87 1.70 -11.99 2.98
CA GLY A 87 0.70 -12.84 2.31
C GLY A 87 -0.67 -12.94 2.99
N GLY A 88 -0.75 -12.74 4.30
CA GLY A 88 -2.02 -12.74 5.01
C GLY A 88 -1.84 -12.62 6.52
N ILE A 89 -2.81 -12.00 7.17
CA ILE A 89 -2.90 -11.91 8.63
C ILE A 89 -4.19 -12.62 9.00
N ALA A 90 -4.06 -13.65 9.84
CA ALA A 90 -5.18 -14.48 10.31
C ALA A 90 -5.90 -13.84 11.50
#